data_AF-A0A2C9KHV9-F1
#
_entry.id   AF-A0A2C9KHV9-F1
#
_cell.length_a   1.000
_cell.length_b   1.000
_cell.length_c   1.000
_cell.angle_alpha   90.00
_cell.angle_beta   90.00
_cell.angle_gamma   90.00
#
_symmetry.space_group_name_H-M   'P 1'
#
loop_
_entity.id
_entity.type
_entity.pdbx_description
1 polymer ?
#
loop_
_entity_poly.entity_id
_entity_poly.type
_entity_poly.pdbx_seq_one_letter_code
_entity_poly.pdbx_strand_id
1 'polypeptide(L)'
;MPSYCCIIGCSNTSSKNKEIGFFGIPKVITRQGSSCEEITMKRRIAWLKAINRIDFTLNFVKGKKWIKVCGNHFKKGKPAYVQNVNDPDWIPNLKLGYDPEHKSIRYELPNQRKAKNALRSSRQAQYSEMNEQEIVAAQLKQEFPLYHESVQEKDRQELKQDFLLHPEGIIKVERLEADEPQLCEDLAPTLPLGDDRNFTQHLVTEIKREVLLSSLLSEPSATDIIFQNLNQEQFTLQHHTNDNER
;
A
#
# COMPACT_ATOMS: atom_id res chain seq x y z
N MET A 1 23.12 24.41 4.59
CA MET A 1 22.52 23.72 3.43
C MET A 1 22.80 22.22 3.53
N PRO A 2 21.77 21.34 3.49
CA PRO A 2 21.98 19.89 3.47
C PRO A 2 22.75 19.46 2.23
N SER A 3 23.61 18.45 2.37
CA SER A 3 24.27 17.77 1.25
C SER A 3 23.51 16.51 0.87
N TYR A 4 23.40 16.24 -0.42
CA TYR A 4 22.75 15.05 -0.97
C TYR A 4 23.78 14.19 -1.71
N CYS A 5 23.60 12.88 -1.68
CA CYS A 5 24.42 11.99 -2.48
C CYS A 5 24.01 12.06 -3.96
N CYS A 6 24.99 12.14 -4.86
CA CYS A 6 24.75 12.21 -6.30
C CYS A 6 24.59 10.85 -7.00
N ILE A 7 24.85 9.74 -6.28
CA ILE A 7 24.68 8.38 -6.79
C ILE A 7 23.19 8.07 -6.98
N ILE A 8 22.84 7.45 -8.10
CA ILE A 8 21.46 7.12 -8.44
C ILE A 8 20.91 6.12 -7.42
N GLY A 9 19.72 6.40 -6.89
CA GLY A 9 19.06 5.53 -5.90
C GLY A 9 19.52 5.76 -4.45
N CYS A 10 20.60 6.52 -4.22
CA CYS A 10 21.06 6.84 -2.87
C CYS A 10 20.24 8.00 -2.28
N SER A 11 19.49 7.73 -1.21
CA SER A 11 18.66 8.74 -0.51
C SER A 11 19.37 9.37 0.70
N ASN A 12 20.68 9.13 0.85
CA ASN A 12 21.44 9.66 1.98
C ASN A 12 21.59 11.18 1.89
N THR A 13 21.32 11.83 3.01
CA THR A 13 21.45 13.28 3.17
C THR A 13 22.23 13.60 4.44
N SER A 14 23.00 14.69 4.44
CA SER A 14 23.77 15.09 5.63
C SER A 14 22.88 15.57 6.79
N SER A 15 21.61 15.89 6.51
CA SER A 15 20.64 16.25 7.54
C SER A 15 20.11 15.04 8.31
N LYS A 16 19.87 13.93 7.61
CA LYS A 16 19.35 12.69 8.20
C LYS A 16 20.46 11.82 8.76
N ASN A 17 21.59 11.74 8.05
CA ASN A 17 22.69 10.85 8.37
C ASN A 17 23.93 11.68 8.74
N LYS A 18 23.97 12.16 9.98
CA LYS A 18 25.04 13.05 10.47
C LYS A 18 26.41 12.37 10.55
N GLU A 19 26.42 11.05 10.73
CA GLU A 19 27.66 10.26 10.86
C GLU A 19 28.32 9.92 9.52
N ILE A 20 27.59 10.06 8.41
CA ILE A 20 28.10 9.72 7.07
C ILE A 20 28.78 10.94 6.45
N GLY A 21 30.05 10.76 6.08
CA GLY A 21 30.80 11.78 5.33
C GLY A 21 30.25 11.99 3.91
N PHE A 22 30.31 13.23 3.42
CA PHE A 22 29.95 13.59 2.04
C PHE A 22 31.15 14.20 1.33
N PHE A 23 31.64 13.52 0.30
CA PHE A 23 32.89 13.82 -0.39
C PHE A 23 32.61 14.39 -1.78
N GLY A 24 33.19 15.56 -2.08
CA GLY A 24 33.06 16.19 -3.39
C GLY A 24 33.85 15.45 -4.47
N ILE A 25 33.46 15.66 -5.72
CA ILE A 25 34.23 15.14 -6.87
C ILE A 25 35.67 15.67 -6.81
N PRO A 26 36.71 14.83 -6.99
CA PRO A 26 38.10 15.24 -6.99
C PRO A 26 38.36 16.40 -7.95
N LYS A 27 39.15 17.38 -7.48
CA LYS A 27 39.63 18.50 -8.29
C LYS A 27 40.89 18.09 -9.03
N VAL A 28 41.05 18.59 -10.25
CA VAL A 28 42.32 18.51 -10.98
C VAL A 28 43.24 19.62 -10.47
N ILE A 29 44.45 19.26 -10.06
CA ILE A 29 45.43 20.19 -9.48
C ILE A 29 46.54 20.41 -10.51
N THR A 30 46.55 21.59 -11.15
CA THR A 30 47.53 21.92 -12.21
C THR A 30 48.78 22.64 -11.68
N ARG A 31 48.70 23.22 -10.47
CA ARG A 31 49.76 24.08 -9.91
C ARG A 31 50.90 23.33 -9.21
N GLN A 32 50.81 22.00 -9.09
CA GLN A 32 51.75 21.16 -8.32
C GLN A 32 52.61 20.26 -9.22
N GLY A 33 52.76 20.63 -10.50
CA GLY A 33 53.52 19.88 -11.50
C GLY A 33 52.71 18.82 -12.24
N SER A 34 53.26 18.38 -13.38
CA SER A 34 52.56 17.53 -14.35
C SER A 34 52.12 16.17 -13.77
N SER A 35 52.95 15.54 -12.94
CA SER A 35 52.60 14.26 -12.31
C SER A 35 51.37 14.35 -11.41
N CYS A 36 51.24 15.44 -10.63
CA CYS A 36 50.08 15.67 -9.77
C CYS A 36 48.81 15.95 -10.61
N GLU A 37 48.96 16.72 -11.67
CA GLU A 37 47.87 17.00 -12.61
C GLU A 37 47.35 15.71 -13.26
N GLU A 38 48.25 14.86 -13.74
CA GLU A 38 47.89 13.58 -14.35
C GLU A 38 47.14 12.66 -13.38
N ILE A 39 47.66 12.47 -12.15
CA ILE A 39 47.03 11.58 -11.17
C ILE A 39 45.66 12.11 -10.76
N THR A 40 45.55 13.43 -10.50
CA THR A 40 44.27 14.03 -10.12
C THR A 40 43.25 14.02 -11.25
N MET A 41 43.68 14.20 -12.50
CA MET A 41 42.85 14.07 -13.68
C MET A 41 42.36 12.64 -13.88
N LYS A 42 43.26 11.65 -13.81
CA LYS A 42 42.92 10.22 -13.86
C LYS A 42 41.90 9.86 -12.79
N ARG A 43 42.12 10.33 -11.56
CA ARG A 43 41.19 10.09 -10.44
C ARG A 43 39.81 10.65 -10.71
N ARG A 44 39.75 11.88 -11.24
CA ARG A 44 38.49 12.54 -11.55
C ARG A 44 37.72 11.82 -12.65
N ILE A 45 38.40 11.41 -13.72
CA ILE A 45 37.79 10.62 -14.79
C ILE A 45 37.25 9.30 -14.23
N ALA A 46 38.03 8.60 -13.40
CA ALA A 46 37.63 7.35 -12.81
C ALA A 46 36.39 7.50 -11.89
N TRP A 47 36.31 8.58 -11.11
CA TRP A 47 35.11 8.92 -10.34
C TRP A 47 33.89 9.15 -11.22
N LEU A 48 34.00 9.93 -12.30
CA LEU A 48 32.88 10.20 -13.20
C LEU A 48 32.42 8.93 -13.91
N LYS A 49 33.36 8.08 -14.32
CA LYS A 49 33.07 6.76 -14.90
C LYS A 49 32.33 5.87 -13.90
N ALA A 50 32.77 5.85 -12.64
CA ALA A 50 32.11 5.08 -11.58
C ALA A 50 30.70 5.61 -11.26
N ILE A 51 30.49 6.93 -11.30
CA ILE A 51 29.17 7.56 -11.09
C ILE A 51 28.25 7.43 -12.32
N ASN A 52 28.81 7.18 -13.50
CA ASN A 52 28.12 6.82 -14.75
C ASN A 52 26.81 7.59 -14.98
N ARG A 53 26.84 8.91 -14.78
CA ARG A 53 25.72 9.81 -15.04
C ARG A 53 25.99 10.59 -16.30
N ILE A 54 25.04 10.58 -17.23
CA ILE A 54 25.15 11.25 -18.53
C ILE A 54 25.41 12.76 -18.34
N ASP A 55 24.74 13.38 -17.36
CA ASP A 55 24.87 14.82 -17.09
C ASP A 55 26.24 15.21 -16.48
N PHE A 56 27.02 14.25 -15.97
CA PHE A 56 28.23 14.49 -15.19
C PHE A 56 29.49 14.49 -16.07
N THR A 57 29.64 15.55 -16.86
CA THR A 57 30.85 15.79 -17.64
C THR A 57 31.96 16.45 -16.80
N LEU A 58 33.21 16.32 -17.22
CA LEU A 58 34.38 16.94 -16.55
C LEU A 58 34.22 18.45 -16.33
N ASN A 59 33.64 19.14 -17.33
CA ASN A 59 33.36 20.57 -17.27
C ASN A 59 32.18 20.87 -16.37
N PHE A 60 31.09 20.09 -16.47
CA PHE A 60 29.91 20.29 -15.63
C PHE A 60 30.27 20.20 -14.15
N VAL A 61 31.02 19.20 -13.72
CA VAL A 61 31.33 19.00 -12.29
C VAL A 61 32.40 19.98 -11.76
N LYS A 62 33.03 20.79 -12.62
CA LYS A 62 34.09 21.73 -12.21
C LYS A 62 33.52 22.84 -11.34
N GLY A 63 34.10 23.00 -10.15
CA GLY A 63 33.69 24.04 -9.18
C GLY A 63 32.38 23.76 -8.44
N LYS A 64 31.65 22.67 -8.75
CA LYS A 64 30.36 22.37 -8.15
C LYS A 64 30.50 21.69 -6.79
N LYS A 65 30.40 22.49 -5.72
CA LYS A 65 30.50 22.03 -4.32
C LYS A 65 29.31 21.17 -3.86
N TRP A 66 28.19 21.23 -4.56
CA TRP A 66 26.96 20.51 -4.20
C TRP A 66 26.92 19.06 -4.72
N ILE A 67 27.81 18.69 -5.66
CA ILE A 67 27.91 17.31 -6.15
C ILE A 67 28.80 16.51 -5.20
N LYS A 68 28.19 15.63 -4.42
CA LYS A 68 28.90 14.84 -3.40
C LYS A 68 28.50 13.36 -3.42
N VAL A 69 29.45 12.50 -3.10
CA VAL A 69 29.26 11.06 -2.89
C VAL A 69 29.33 10.79 -1.39
N CYS A 70 28.39 10.02 -0.84
CA CYS A 70 28.40 9.70 0.59
C CYS A 70 29.35 8.54 0.91
N GLY A 71 29.74 8.41 2.17
CA GLY A 71 30.69 7.40 2.65
C GLY A 71 30.32 5.95 2.33
N ASN A 72 29.03 5.62 2.24
CA ASN A 72 28.54 4.26 1.98
C ASN A 72 28.98 3.67 0.62
N HIS A 73 29.52 4.49 -0.27
CA HIS A 73 30.04 4.05 -1.58
C HIS A 73 31.53 3.66 -1.54
N PHE A 74 32.16 3.74 -0.37
CA PHE A 74 33.54 3.36 -0.10
C PHE A 74 33.57 2.31 1.03
N LYS A 75 34.48 1.34 0.95
CA LYS A 75 34.64 0.29 1.96
C LYS A 75 35.01 0.86 3.32
N LYS A 76 35.93 1.83 3.36
CA LYS A 76 36.37 2.54 4.58
C LYS A 76 35.46 3.71 4.96
N GLY A 77 34.33 3.90 4.29
CA GLY A 77 33.43 5.03 4.53
C GLY A 77 33.95 6.38 4.02
N LYS A 78 35.14 6.42 3.40
CA LYS A 78 35.76 7.62 2.84
C LYS A 78 36.67 7.27 1.67
N PRO A 79 36.91 8.20 0.73
CA PRO A 79 37.83 7.98 -0.36
C PRO A 79 39.28 7.93 0.12
N ALA A 80 40.10 7.11 -0.54
CA ALA A 80 41.53 7.00 -0.26
C ALA A 80 42.31 8.28 -0.62
N TYR A 81 43.58 8.36 -0.22
CA TYR A 81 44.45 9.45 -0.65
C TYR A 81 44.71 9.42 -2.15
N VAL A 82 44.99 10.58 -2.76
CA VAL A 82 45.16 10.72 -4.22
C VAL A 82 46.31 9.87 -4.75
N GLN A 83 47.39 9.73 -3.98
CA GLN A 83 48.57 8.94 -4.37
C GLN A 83 48.34 7.43 -4.28
N ASN A 84 47.33 6.97 -3.52
CA ASN A 84 47.06 5.55 -3.31
C ASN A 84 46.18 5.00 -4.43
N VAL A 85 46.69 5.00 -5.67
CA VAL A 85 45.94 4.64 -6.88
C VAL A 85 45.38 3.21 -6.84
N ASN A 86 46.09 2.30 -6.15
CA ASN A 86 45.71 0.90 -6.02
C ASN A 86 44.74 0.61 -4.86
N ASP A 87 44.40 1.62 -4.05
CA ASP A 87 43.42 1.44 -2.97
C ASP A 87 42.02 1.22 -3.59
N PRO A 88 41.26 0.20 -3.16
CA PRO A 88 39.91 -0.01 -3.67
C PRO A 88 39.02 1.23 -3.50
N ASP A 89 39.21 2.02 -2.44
CA ASP A 89 38.45 3.24 -2.16
C ASP A 89 39.02 4.49 -2.84
N TRP A 90 39.95 4.32 -3.80
CA TRP A 90 40.42 5.43 -4.62
C TRP A 90 39.28 6.04 -5.45
N ILE A 91 38.29 5.21 -5.81
CA ILE A 91 37.03 5.55 -6.47
C ILE A 91 35.83 4.98 -5.68
N PRO A 92 34.61 5.54 -5.83
CA PRO A 92 33.42 4.89 -5.31
C PRO A 92 33.18 3.59 -6.08
N ASN A 93 32.94 2.49 -5.37
CA ASN A 93 32.78 1.17 -5.97
C ASN A 93 31.59 0.37 -5.42
N LEU A 94 30.99 0.81 -4.30
CA LEU A 94 29.85 0.12 -3.69
C LEU A 94 28.52 0.79 -4.03
N LYS A 95 27.46 -0.01 -4.18
CA LYS A 95 26.05 0.44 -4.21
C LYS A 95 25.82 1.59 -5.21
N LEU A 96 26.32 1.45 -6.43
CA LEU A 96 26.30 2.52 -7.45
C LEU A 96 24.94 2.66 -8.15
N GLY A 97 23.99 1.74 -7.89
CA GLY A 97 22.62 1.80 -8.41
C GLY A 97 22.47 1.31 -9.85
N TYR A 98 23.49 0.65 -10.41
CA TYR A 98 23.40 -0.02 -11.72
C TYR A 98 22.90 -1.46 -11.63
N ASP A 99 22.86 -2.03 -10.43
CA ASP A 99 22.42 -3.40 -10.24
C ASP A 99 20.97 -3.55 -10.73
N PRO A 100 20.68 -4.55 -11.59
CA PRO A 100 19.36 -4.72 -12.19
C PRO A 100 18.26 -4.90 -11.14
N GLU A 101 18.58 -5.53 -10.02
CA GLU A 101 17.72 -5.66 -8.84
C GLU A 101 17.32 -4.31 -8.22
N HIS A 102 18.19 -3.30 -8.31
CA HIS A 102 17.88 -1.97 -7.79
C HIS A 102 16.99 -1.16 -8.75
N LYS A 103 16.91 -1.55 -10.03
CA LYS A 103 15.98 -0.95 -11.00
C LYS A 103 14.55 -1.36 -10.69
N SER A 104 14.27 -2.63 -10.38
CA SER A 104 12.90 -3.09 -10.05
C SER A 104 12.35 -2.40 -8.79
N ILE A 105 13.18 -2.26 -7.75
CA ILE A 105 12.83 -1.54 -6.51
C ILE A 105 12.37 -0.10 -6.79
N ARG A 106 12.98 0.57 -7.78
CA ARG A 106 12.63 1.96 -8.14
C ARG A 106 11.23 2.09 -8.74
N TYR A 107 10.74 1.06 -9.43
CA TYR A 107 9.39 1.04 -9.99
C TYR A 107 8.36 0.53 -8.96
N GLU A 108 8.75 -0.38 -8.08
CA GLU A 108 7.87 -0.94 -7.05
C GLU A 108 7.55 0.05 -5.92
N LEU A 109 8.54 0.83 -5.45
CA LEU A 109 8.37 1.76 -4.33
C LEU A 109 7.29 2.85 -4.56
N PRO A 110 7.22 3.54 -5.71
CA PRO A 110 6.14 4.49 -6.00
C PRO A 110 4.76 3.83 -6.01
N ASN A 111 4.65 2.62 -6.55
CA ASN A 111 3.38 1.89 -6.61
C ASN A 111 2.92 1.45 -5.21
N GLN A 112 3.83 0.96 -4.38
CA GLN A 112 3.53 0.64 -2.98
C GLN A 112 3.09 1.87 -2.17
N ARG A 113 3.73 3.03 -2.40
CA ARG A 113 3.32 4.29 -1.73
C ARG A 113 1.93 4.73 -2.17
N LYS A 114 1.63 4.65 -3.48
CA LYS A 114 0.28 4.94 -4.00
C LYS A 114 -0.76 4.01 -3.38
N ALA A 115 -0.48 2.71 -3.33
CA ALA A 115 -1.37 1.72 -2.73
C ALA A 115 -1.62 2.01 -1.23
N LYS A 116 -0.57 2.28 -0.45
CA LYS A 116 -0.70 2.64 0.97
C LYS A 116 -1.49 3.92 1.20
N ASN A 117 -1.28 4.94 0.37
CA ASN A 117 -2.04 6.19 0.45
C ASN A 117 -3.51 5.98 0.09
N ALA A 118 -3.81 5.21 -0.97
CA ALA A 118 -5.17 4.86 -1.33
C ALA A 118 -5.88 4.13 -0.18
N LEU A 119 -5.22 3.14 0.44
CA LEU A 119 -5.76 2.42 1.60
C LEU A 119 -6.06 3.36 2.78
N ARG A 120 -5.16 4.31 3.05
CA ARG A 120 -5.36 5.30 4.12
C ARG A 120 -6.53 6.22 3.80
N SER A 121 -6.67 6.68 2.56
CA SER A 121 -7.79 7.50 2.10
C SER A 121 -9.11 6.74 2.20
N SER A 122 -9.17 5.48 1.77
CA SER A 122 -10.36 4.63 1.87
C SER A 122 -10.77 4.42 3.33
N ARG A 123 -9.83 4.10 4.22
CA ARG A 123 -10.11 3.96 5.65
C ARG A 123 -10.67 5.26 6.24
N GLN A 124 -10.12 6.41 5.84
CA GLN A 124 -10.59 7.70 6.34
C GLN A 124 -12.00 8.04 5.84
N ALA A 125 -12.34 7.69 4.59
CA ALA A 125 -13.69 7.82 4.05
C ALA A 125 -14.71 6.94 4.81
N GLN A 126 -14.34 5.68 5.11
CA GLN A 126 -15.18 4.78 5.91
C GLN A 126 -15.46 5.34 7.31
N TYR A 127 -14.45 5.90 7.98
CA TYR A 127 -14.66 6.53 9.28
C TYR A 127 -15.56 7.76 9.22
N SER A 128 -15.45 8.60 8.17
CA SER A 128 -16.35 9.74 8.01
C SER A 128 -17.79 9.33 7.72
N GLU A 129 -17.99 8.31 6.88
CA GLU A 129 -19.33 7.76 6.59
C GLU A 129 -19.98 7.17 7.84
N MET A 130 -19.22 6.39 8.63
CA MET A 130 -19.73 5.86 9.91
C MET A 130 -20.14 6.98 10.88
N ASN A 131 -19.32 8.03 11.00
CA ASN A 131 -19.60 9.16 11.89
C ASN A 131 -20.83 9.96 11.41
N GLU A 132 -21.01 10.12 10.10
CA GLU A 132 -22.20 10.77 9.53
C GLU A 132 -23.47 9.95 9.80
N GLN A 133 -23.41 8.63 9.63
CA GLN A 133 -24.52 7.74 9.97
C GLN A 133 -24.87 7.80 11.45
N GLU A 134 -23.87 7.86 12.34
CA GLU A 134 -24.10 7.98 13.79
C GLU A 134 -24.78 9.31 14.15
N ILE A 135 -24.38 10.42 13.51
CA ILE A 135 -25.02 11.73 13.66
C ILE A 135 -26.48 11.69 13.17
N VAL A 136 -26.73 11.12 12.00
CA VAL A 136 -28.09 10.99 11.44
C VAL A 136 -28.98 10.13 12.33
N ALA A 137 -28.45 9.00 12.83
CA ALA A 137 -29.19 8.13 13.74
C ALA A 137 -29.49 8.83 15.09
N ALA A 138 -28.55 9.62 15.61
CA ALA A 138 -28.77 10.42 16.81
C ALA A 138 -29.85 11.50 16.60
N GLN A 139 -29.86 12.16 15.44
CA GLN A 139 -30.88 13.15 15.07
C GLN A 139 -32.27 12.50 14.97
N LEU A 140 -32.37 11.36 14.29
CA LEU A 140 -33.63 10.64 14.12
C LEU A 140 -34.23 10.21 15.47
N LYS A 141 -33.38 9.78 16.41
CA LYS A 141 -33.78 9.45 17.80
C LYS A 141 -34.36 10.65 18.55
N GLN A 142 -33.84 11.85 18.30
CA GLN A 142 -34.34 13.08 18.93
C GLN A 142 -35.67 13.54 18.31
N GLU A 143 -35.79 13.50 16.98
CA GLU A 143 -37.00 13.96 16.28
C GLU A 143 -38.17 12.99 16.38
N PHE A 144 -37.92 11.67 16.44
CA PHE A 144 -38.96 10.64 16.43
C PHE A 144 -38.77 9.57 17.51
N PRO A 145 -38.88 9.91 18.82
CA PRO A 145 -38.56 8.99 19.92
C PRO A 145 -39.47 7.75 19.96
N LEU A 146 -40.79 7.95 19.83
CA LEU A 146 -41.80 6.88 19.91
C LEU A 146 -41.76 5.94 18.71
N TYR A 147 -41.40 6.45 17.53
CA TYR A 147 -41.26 5.63 16.33
C TYR A 147 -40.00 4.75 16.42
N HIS A 148 -38.86 5.32 16.84
CA HIS A 148 -37.61 4.59 16.97
C HIS A 148 -37.70 3.45 18.01
N GLU A 149 -38.35 3.67 19.16
CA GLU A 149 -38.55 2.64 20.19
C GLU A 149 -39.41 1.47 19.67
N SER A 150 -40.44 1.77 18.87
CA SER A 150 -41.29 0.75 18.25
C SER A 150 -40.56 -0.11 17.21
N VAL A 151 -39.61 0.48 16.48
CA VAL A 151 -38.76 -0.22 15.50
C VAL A 151 -37.77 -1.13 16.23
N GLN A 152 -37.09 -0.62 17.26
CA GLN A 152 -36.18 -1.44 18.07
C GLN A 152 -36.85 -2.62 18.76
N GLU A 153 -38.11 -2.46 19.20
CA GLU A 153 -38.86 -3.54 19.82
C GLU A 153 -39.28 -4.61 18.79
N LYS A 154 -39.59 -4.22 17.55
CA LYS A 154 -39.83 -5.17 16.44
C LYS A 154 -38.56 -5.95 16.09
N ASP A 155 -37.43 -5.28 15.91
CA ASP A 155 -36.14 -5.93 15.61
C ASP A 155 -35.75 -6.91 16.73
N ARG A 156 -35.99 -6.53 18.00
CA ARG A 156 -35.76 -7.39 19.17
C ARG A 156 -36.69 -8.60 19.17
N GLN A 157 -37.94 -8.44 18.75
CA GLN A 157 -38.91 -9.52 18.66
C GLN A 157 -38.60 -10.48 17.52
N GLU A 158 -38.19 -9.98 16.35
CA GLU A 158 -37.71 -10.80 15.23
C GLU A 158 -36.45 -11.60 15.62
N LEU A 159 -35.46 -10.98 16.26
CA LEU A 159 -34.27 -11.70 16.77
C LEU A 159 -34.61 -12.79 17.79
N LYS A 160 -35.58 -12.54 18.67
CA LYS A 160 -36.08 -13.54 19.63
C LYS A 160 -36.81 -14.66 18.90
N GLN A 161 -37.58 -14.34 17.86
CA GLN A 161 -38.33 -15.30 17.07
C GLN A 161 -37.39 -16.21 16.26
N ASP A 162 -36.34 -15.64 15.65
CA ASP A 162 -35.30 -16.40 14.95
C ASP A 162 -34.52 -17.33 15.89
N PHE A 163 -34.18 -16.84 17.09
CA PHE A 163 -33.53 -17.66 18.13
C PHE A 163 -34.42 -18.83 18.59
N LEU A 164 -35.74 -18.63 18.64
CA LEU A 164 -36.70 -19.67 19.02
C LEU A 164 -36.96 -20.68 17.89
N LEU A 165 -36.85 -20.28 16.62
CA LEU A 165 -37.05 -21.13 15.45
C LEU A 165 -35.78 -21.93 15.07
N HIS A 166 -34.59 -21.42 15.40
CA HIS A 166 -33.31 -22.05 15.09
C HIS A 166 -32.39 -22.19 16.32
N PRO A 167 -32.71 -23.08 17.28
CA PRO A 167 -31.92 -23.27 18.51
C PRO A 167 -30.54 -23.91 18.28
N GLU A 168 -30.29 -24.51 17.11
CA GLU A 168 -29.04 -25.17 16.73
C GLU A 168 -27.90 -24.17 16.38
N GLY A 169 -28.16 -22.86 16.39
CA GLY A 169 -27.17 -21.81 16.13
C GLY A 169 -26.18 -21.53 17.26
N ILE A 170 -26.17 -22.34 18.32
CA ILE A 170 -25.16 -22.24 19.39
C ILE A 170 -23.84 -22.78 18.81
N ILE A 171 -22.93 -21.88 18.44
CA ILE A 171 -21.50 -22.22 18.49
C ILE A 171 -21.24 -22.59 19.96
N LYS A 172 -21.04 -23.88 20.23
CA LYS A 172 -20.51 -24.35 21.51
C LYS A 172 -19.14 -23.70 21.68
N VAL A 173 -19.08 -22.59 22.39
CA VAL A 173 -17.83 -22.15 23.01
C VAL A 173 -17.63 -23.09 24.20
N GLU A 174 -16.99 -24.22 23.94
CA GLU A 174 -16.45 -25.04 25.02
C GLU A 174 -15.55 -24.14 25.85
N ARG A 175 -15.95 -23.93 27.10
CA ARG A 175 -15.17 -23.24 28.12
C ARG A 175 -13.92 -24.09 28.36
N LEU A 176 -12.85 -23.82 27.62
CA LEU A 176 -11.52 -24.22 28.04
C LEU A 176 -11.26 -23.49 29.36
N GLU A 177 -11.14 -24.29 30.41
CA GLU A 177 -10.80 -23.83 31.75
C GLU A 177 -9.52 -23.00 31.66
N ALA A 178 -9.58 -21.80 32.23
CA ALA A 178 -8.48 -20.87 32.28
C ALA A 178 -7.40 -21.41 33.21
N ASP A 179 -6.42 -22.10 32.65
CA ASP A 179 -5.10 -22.14 33.24
C ASP A 179 -4.45 -20.76 33.03
N GLU A 180 -4.38 -19.99 34.11
CA GLU A 180 -3.46 -18.86 34.25
C GLU A 180 -2.02 -19.35 34.02
N PRO A 181 -1.24 -18.69 33.15
CA PRO A 181 0.07 -18.32 33.65
C PRO A 181 0.53 -16.92 33.20
N GLN A 182 0.77 -16.11 34.22
CA GLN A 182 2.00 -15.36 34.46
C GLN A 182 2.51 -14.40 33.38
N LEU A 183 2.47 -13.12 33.80
CA LEU A 183 3.35 -12.04 33.41
C LEU A 183 4.79 -12.54 33.10
N CYS A 184 5.25 -12.33 31.87
CA CYS A 184 6.67 -12.32 31.55
C CYS A 184 6.95 -11.12 30.64
N GLU A 185 7.70 -10.18 31.20
CA GLU A 185 8.35 -9.07 30.51
C GLU A 185 9.39 -9.58 29.51
N ASP A 186 9.54 -8.85 28.42
CA ASP A 186 10.67 -8.83 27.47
C ASP A 186 11.05 -10.14 26.76
N LEU A 187 10.89 -10.15 25.43
CA LEU A 187 11.86 -10.63 24.42
C LEU A 187 11.26 -10.56 23.01
N ALA A 188 11.76 -9.65 22.17
CA ALA A 188 11.78 -9.93 20.73
C ALA A 188 12.81 -11.05 20.49
N PRO A 189 12.58 -12.02 19.57
CA PRO A 189 13.10 -11.83 18.20
C PRO A 189 12.43 -12.62 17.03
N THR A 190 12.64 -12.11 15.81
CA THR A 190 12.89 -12.84 14.52
C THR A 190 11.83 -13.72 13.82
N LEU A 191 11.34 -13.22 12.66
CA LEU A 191 11.06 -13.83 11.32
C LEU A 191 11.05 -15.39 11.16
N PRO A 192 10.17 -16.00 10.31
CA PRO A 192 10.36 -15.97 8.85
C PRO A 192 9.12 -15.95 7.93
N LEU A 193 9.41 -15.62 6.68
CA LEU A 193 8.57 -15.67 5.47
C LEU A 193 7.92 -17.05 5.24
N GLY A 194 6.62 -17.06 4.96
CA GLY A 194 5.86 -18.15 4.33
C GLY A 194 4.81 -17.56 3.38
N ASP A 195 4.76 -18.06 2.16
CA ASP A 195 4.11 -17.45 0.99
C ASP A 195 2.61 -17.84 0.90
N ASP A 196 1.73 -17.18 1.67
CA ASP A 196 0.28 -17.47 1.72
C ASP A 196 -0.55 -16.79 0.60
N ARG A 197 0.00 -16.70 -0.62
CA ARG A 197 -0.73 -16.10 -1.77
C ARG A 197 -1.78 -17.03 -2.37
N ASN A 198 -1.75 -18.32 -2.05
CA ASN A 198 -2.70 -19.29 -2.60
C ASN A 198 -3.99 -19.44 -1.76
N PHE A 199 -3.94 -19.23 -0.45
CA PHE A 199 -5.14 -19.36 0.41
C PHE A 199 -6.11 -18.20 0.23
N THR A 200 -5.58 -16.98 0.16
CA THR A 200 -6.37 -15.76 -0.05
C THR A 200 -6.99 -15.71 -1.45
N GLN A 201 -6.32 -16.25 -2.48
CA GLN A 201 -6.90 -16.36 -3.81
C GLN A 201 -8.01 -17.40 -3.88
N HIS A 202 -7.84 -18.57 -3.24
CA HIS A 202 -8.86 -19.62 -3.21
C HIS A 202 -10.15 -19.13 -2.50
N LEU A 203 -10.01 -18.41 -1.39
CA LEU A 203 -11.16 -17.87 -0.65
C LEU A 203 -11.92 -16.81 -1.48
N VAL A 204 -11.20 -15.94 -2.19
CA VAL A 204 -11.81 -14.91 -3.03
C VAL A 204 -12.48 -15.51 -4.27
N THR A 205 -11.94 -16.59 -4.83
CA THR A 205 -12.60 -17.30 -5.95
C THR A 205 -13.84 -18.05 -5.51
N GLU A 206 -13.84 -18.65 -4.31
CA GLU A 206 -14.99 -19.39 -3.79
C GLU A 206 -16.15 -18.43 -3.45
N ILE A 207 -15.84 -17.30 -2.82
CA ILE A 207 -16.84 -16.25 -2.53
C ILE A 207 -17.44 -15.68 -3.83
N LYS A 208 -16.64 -15.51 -4.89
CA LYS A 208 -17.16 -15.07 -6.19
C LYS A 208 -18.05 -16.12 -6.86
N ARG A 209 -17.81 -17.40 -6.62
CA ARG A 209 -18.59 -18.51 -7.18
C ARG A 209 -19.95 -18.63 -6.48
N GLU A 210 -19.97 -18.50 -5.16
CA GLU A 210 -21.17 -18.46 -4.32
C GLU A 210 -22.10 -17.27 -4.70
N VAL A 211 -21.52 -16.08 -4.90
CA VAL A 211 -22.29 -14.88 -5.31
C VAL A 211 -22.84 -14.99 -6.73
N LEU A 212 -22.18 -15.71 -7.64
CA LEU A 212 -22.69 -15.95 -8.99
C LEU A 212 -23.77 -17.04 -9.03
N LEU A 213 -23.67 -18.07 -8.17
CA LEU A 213 -24.67 -19.13 -8.06
C LEU A 213 -25.98 -18.63 -7.43
N SER A 214 -25.91 -17.73 -6.46
CA SER A 214 -27.11 -17.11 -5.87
C SER A 214 -27.83 -16.16 -6.84
N SER A 215 -27.11 -15.52 -7.75
CA SER A 215 -27.70 -14.67 -8.80
C SER A 215 -28.39 -15.45 -9.93
N LEU A 216 -28.04 -16.72 -10.14
CA LEU A 216 -28.64 -17.57 -11.17
C LEU A 216 -29.87 -18.36 -10.68
N LEU A 217 -30.10 -18.41 -9.37
CA LEU A 217 -31.26 -19.11 -8.76
C LEU A 217 -32.45 -18.18 -8.50
N SER A 218 -32.39 -16.93 -8.97
CA SER A 218 -33.47 -15.94 -8.88
C SER A 218 -33.94 -15.48 -10.27
N GLU A 219 -34.24 -16.42 -11.16
CA GLU A 219 -35.07 -16.15 -12.34
C GLU A 219 -36.52 -16.57 -12.00
N PRO A 220 -37.54 -15.72 -12.22
CA PRO A 220 -38.93 -16.11 -12.02
C PRO A 220 -39.31 -17.24 -12.99
N SER A 221 -39.98 -18.26 -12.49
CA SER A 221 -40.46 -19.40 -13.29
C SER A 221 -41.38 -18.89 -14.41
N ALA A 222 -41.23 -19.45 -15.61
CA ALA A 222 -42.08 -19.13 -16.77
C ALA A 222 -43.59 -19.29 -16.50
N THR A 223 -43.98 -20.04 -15.47
CA THR A 223 -45.37 -20.18 -15.01
C THR A 223 -45.92 -18.92 -14.35
N ASP A 224 -45.08 -18.14 -13.67
CA ASP A 224 -45.49 -16.95 -12.91
C ASP A 224 -45.77 -15.76 -13.85
N ILE A 225 -45.02 -15.69 -14.96
CA ILE A 225 -45.23 -14.71 -16.02
C ILE A 225 -46.55 -14.99 -16.78
N ILE A 226 -46.90 -16.27 -16.98
CA ILE A 226 -48.15 -16.66 -17.65
C ILE A 226 -49.38 -16.36 -16.75
N PHE A 227 -49.26 -16.56 -15.44
CA PHE A 227 -50.36 -16.29 -14.50
C PHE A 227 -50.67 -14.80 -14.34
N GLN A 228 -49.66 -13.92 -14.43
CA GLN A 228 -49.87 -12.47 -14.41
C GLN A 228 -50.54 -11.94 -15.68
N ASN A 229 -50.21 -12.50 -16.85
CA ASN A 229 -50.79 -12.07 -18.13
C ASN A 229 -52.26 -12.51 -18.31
N LEU A 230 -52.63 -13.72 -17.87
CA LEU A 230 -54.02 -14.21 -17.95
C LEU A 230 -55.00 -13.40 -17.08
N ASN A 231 -54.55 -12.90 -15.94
CA ASN A 231 -55.40 -12.07 -15.06
C ASN A 231 -55.62 -10.65 -15.61
N GLN A 232 -54.70 -10.11 -16.42
CA GLN A 232 -54.89 -8.82 -17.08
C GLN A 232 -55.85 -8.91 -18.28
N GLU A 233 -55.84 -10.00 -19.05
CA GLU A 233 -56.77 -10.18 -20.18
C GLU A 233 -58.22 -10.46 -19.74
N GLN A 234 -58.43 -11.12 -18.60
CA GLN A 234 -59.78 -11.33 -18.04
C GLN A 234 -60.41 -10.02 -17.52
N PHE A 235 -59.60 -9.08 -17.03
CA PHE A 235 -60.07 -7.78 -16.52
C PHE A 235 -60.46 -6.81 -17.64
N THR A 236 -59.82 -6.89 -18.82
CA THR A 236 -60.14 -6.03 -19.97
C THR A 236 -61.35 -6.52 -20.77
N LEU A 237 -61.62 -7.83 -20.82
CA LEU A 237 -62.78 -8.37 -21.53
C LEU A 237 -64.12 -8.15 -20.80
N GLN A 238 -64.13 -8.00 -19.47
CA GLN A 238 -65.36 -7.67 -18.72
C GLN A 238 -65.78 -6.20 -18.85
N HIS A 239 -64.84 -5.30 -19.17
CA HIS A 239 -65.15 -3.87 -19.33
C HIS A 239 -65.61 -3.48 -20.74
N HIS A 240 -65.42 -4.33 -21.76
CA HIS A 240 -65.81 -4.00 -23.13
C HIS A 240 -67.24 -4.42 -23.53
N THR A 241 -67.95 -5.22 -22.74
CA THR A 241 -69.32 -5.65 -23.09
C THR A 241 -70.43 -4.75 -22.53
N ASN A 242 -70.13 -3.74 -21.73
CA ASN A 242 -71.14 -2.88 -21.10
C ASN A 242 -71.36 -1.52 -21.76
N ASP A 243 -70.58 -1.15 -22.77
CA ASP A 243 -70.63 0.20 -23.38
C ASP A 243 -71.24 0.24 -24.79
N ASN A 244 -71.92 -0.82 -25.24
CA ASN A 244 -72.49 -0.88 -26.60
C ASN A 244 -74.02 -1.09 -26.68
N GLU A 245 -74.76 -0.71 -25.63
CA GLU A 245 -76.22 -0.54 -25.69
C GLU A 245 -76.66 0.79 -25.04
N ARG A 246 -76.45 1.91 -25.72
CA ARG A 246 -77.37 3.07 -25.63
C ARG A 246 -77.24 4.07 -26.76
#